data_AF-A0A7V6PXL5-F1
#
_entry.id   AF-A0A7V6PXL5-F1
#
_cell.length_a   1.000
_cell.length_b   1.000
_cell.length_c   1.000
_cell.angle_alpha   90.00
_cell.angle_beta   90.00
_cell.angle_gamma   90.00
#
_symmetry.space_group_name_H-M   'P 1'
#
loop_
_entity.id
_entity.type
_entity.pdbx_description
1 polymer ?
#
loop_
_entity_poly.entity_id
_entity_poly.type
_entity_poly.pdbx_seq_one_letter_code
_entity_poly.pdbx_strand_id
1 'polypeptide(L)' 'MSKISKQIIDMIDMLPEQEQRLVFEIIKRMVLAWDRDFTKLTPVEKERLMRAQKEIERGETVDHSEIDWD' A
#
# COMPACT_ATOMS: atom_id res chain seq x y z
N MET A 1 5.02 5.91 -6.48
CA MET A 1 6.05 4.85 -6.35
C MET A 1 7.40 5.42 -6.75
N SER A 2 8.49 5.10 -6.04
CA SER A 2 9.82 5.65 -6.36
C SER A 2 10.36 5.07 -7.68
N LYS A 3 11.31 5.75 -8.33
CA LYS A 3 11.97 5.23 -9.55
C LYS A 3 12.64 3.88 -9.31
N ILE A 4 13.29 3.74 -8.15
CA ILE A 4 13.98 2.51 -7.73
C ILE A 4 12.97 1.37 -7.54
N SER A 5 11.83 1.63 -6.90
CA SER A 5 10.79 0.61 -6.69
C SER A 5 10.27 0.05 -8.02
N LYS A 6 10.10 0.90 -9.04
CA LYS A 6 9.69 0.45 -10.38
C LYS A 6 10.74 -0.46 -11.02
N GLN A 7 12.00 -0.04 -11.01
CA GLN A 7 13.10 -0.85 -11.55
C GLN A 7 13.21 -2.22 -10.88
N ILE A 8 13.03 -2.28 -9.55
CA ILE A 8 13.02 -3.56 -8.83
C ILE A 8 11.88 -4.46 -9.31
N ILE A 9 10.67 -3.92 -9.48
CA ILE A 9 9.51 -4.68 -9.98
C ILE A 9 9.81 -5.21 -11.39
N ASP A 10 10.31 -4.35 -12.29
CA ASP A 10 10.65 -4.74 -13.66
C ASP A 10 11.71 -5.85 -13.68
N MET A 11 12.70 -5.80 -12.78
CA MET A 11 13.71 -6.85 -12.64
C MET A 11 13.13 -8.16 -12.11
N ILE A 12 12.22 -8.10 -11.13
CA ILE A 12 11.57 -9.30 -10.56
C ILE A 12 10.70 -9.99 -11.61
N ASP A 13 9.99 -9.23 -12.44
CA ASP A 13 9.09 -9.77 -13.47
C ASP A 13 9.82 -10.62 -14.52
N MET A 14 11.11 -10.32 -14.77
CA MET A 14 11.97 -11.09 -15.68
C MET A 14 12.43 -12.44 -15.11
N LEU A 15 12.29 -12.66 -13.80
CA LEU A 15 12.79 -13.87 -13.14
C LEU A 15 11.84 -15.07 -13.33
N PRO A 16 12.35 -16.30 -13.32
CA PRO A 16 11.51 -17.49 -13.21
C PRO A 16 10.68 -17.46 -11.92
N GLU A 17 9.51 -18.09 -11.95
CA GLU A 17 8.54 -18.08 -10.84
C GLU A 17 9.13 -18.55 -9.48
N GLN A 18 10.09 -19.48 -9.53
CA GLN A 18 10.80 -19.99 -8.34
C GLN A 18 11.64 -18.89 -7.67
N GLU A 19 12.34 -18.10 -8.47
CA GLU A 19 13.14 -16.97 -7.99
C GLU A 19 12.24 -15.81 -7.54
N GLN A 20 11.12 -15.55 -8.23
CA GLN A 20 10.13 -14.57 -7.78
C GLN A 20 9.59 -14.91 -6.38
N ARG A 21 9.31 -16.19 -6.10
CA ARG A 21 8.90 -16.65 -4.77
C ARG A 21 9.98 -16.40 -3.71
N LEU A 22 11.25 -16.65 -4.05
CA LEU A 22 12.36 -16.39 -3.13
C LEU A 22 12.47 -14.89 -2.81
N VAL A 23 12.42 -14.04 -3.83
CA VAL A 23 12.49 -12.58 -3.67
C VAL A 23 11.31 -12.08 -2.84
N PHE A 24 10.10 -12.61 -3.05
CA PHE A 24 8.93 -12.29 -2.25
C PHE A 24 9.15 -12.57 -0.75
N GLU A 25 9.66 -13.75 -0.39
CA GLU A 25 9.93 -14.09 1.01
C GLU A 25 11.03 -13.22 1.64
N ILE A 26 12.05 -12.83 0.85
CA ILE A 26 13.10 -11.91 1.31
C ILE A 26 12.51 -10.53 1.61
N ILE A 27 11.77 -9.95 0.65
CA ILE A 27 11.14 -8.63 0.80
C ILE A 27 10.17 -8.66 2.00
N LYS A 28 9.36 -9.70 2.13
CA LYS A 28 8.44 -9.89 3.25
C LYS A 28 9.16 -9.87 4.60
N ARG A 29 10.28 -10.57 4.73
CA ARG A 29 11.10 -10.55 5.95
C ARG A 29 11.69 -9.17 6.25
N MET A 30 12.15 -8.45 5.21
CA MET A 30 12.65 -7.09 5.37
C MET A 30 11.56 -6.13 5.85
N VAL A 31 10.36 -6.24 5.28
CA VAL A 31 9.20 -5.44 5.70
C VAL A 31 8.83 -5.75 7.14
N LEU A 32 8.71 -7.03 7.52
CA LEU A 32 8.42 -7.43 8.90
C LEU A 32 9.47 -6.97 9.91
N ALA A 33 10.75 -6.96 9.54
CA ALA A 33 11.82 -6.48 10.40
C ALA A 33 11.79 -4.96 10.59
N TRP A 34 11.40 -4.23 9.55
CA TRP A 34 11.29 -2.77 9.57
C TRP A 34 9.98 -2.29 10.23
N ASP A 35 8.90 -3.03 10.01
CA ASP A 35 7.55 -2.72 10.48
C ASP A 35 6.78 -4.02 10.74
N ARG A 36 6.96 -4.54 11.95
CA ARG A 36 6.39 -5.82 12.39
C ARG A 36 4.87 -5.84 12.36
N ASP A 37 4.25 -4.71 12.66
CA ASP A 37 2.80 -4.56 12.81
C ASP A 37 2.16 -3.87 11.59
N PHE A 38 2.91 -3.68 10.49
CA PHE A 38 2.44 -3.02 9.25
C PHE A 38 1.81 -1.63 9.49
N THR A 39 2.33 -0.89 10.45
CA THR A 39 1.83 0.44 10.86
C THR A 39 2.37 1.59 10.02
N LYS A 40 3.42 1.36 9.22
CA LYS A 40 4.08 2.37 8.38
C LYS A 40 3.38 2.45 7.03
N LEU A 41 3.04 3.68 6.68
CA LEU A 41 2.38 3.99 5.43
C LEU A 41 3.40 4.30 4.33
N THR A 42 3.14 3.79 3.13
CA THR A 42 3.77 4.34 1.94
C THR A 42 3.37 5.81 1.75
N PRO A 43 4.16 6.62 1.03
CA PRO A 43 3.79 8.02 0.76
C PRO A 43 2.41 8.18 0.11
N VAL A 44 2.02 7.23 -0.74
CA VAL A 44 0.72 7.23 -1.42
C VAL A 44 -0.41 6.95 -0.44
N GLU A 45 -0.27 5.96 0.44
CA GLU A 45 -1.27 5.64 1.46
C GLU A 45 -1.42 6.79 2.45
N LYS A 46 -0.30 7.42 2.84
CA LYS A 46 -0.33 8.61 3.69
C LYS A 46 -1.09 9.75 3.02
N GLU A 47 -0.84 10.02 1.74
CA GLU A 47 -1.56 11.05 1.00
C GLU A 47 -3.07 10.75 0.92
N ARG A 48 -3.44 9.49 0.64
CA ARG A 48 -4.85 9.06 0.61
C ARG A 48 -5.54 9.25 1.96
N LEU A 49 -4.88 8.86 3.06
CA LEU A 49 -5.43 9.04 4.40
C LEU A 49 -5.59 10.52 4.75
N MET A 50 -4.60 11.36 4.43
CA MET A 50 -4.71 12.81 4.64
C MET A 50 -5.84 13.42 3.79
N ARG A 51 -6.08 12.91 2.59
CA ARG A 51 -7.18 13.37 1.74
C ARG A 51 -8.53 12.97 2.33
N ALA A 52 -8.69 11.71 2.72
CA ALA A 52 -9.90 11.21 3.38
C ALA A 52 -10.22 12.00 4.65
N GLN A 53 -9.20 12.31 5.47
CA GLN A 53 -9.39 13.16 6.66
C GLN A 53 -9.94 14.55 6.31
N LYS A 54 -9.44 15.18 5.24
CA LYS A 54 -9.94 16.48 4.78
C LYS A 54 -11.36 16.41 4.19
N GLU A 55 -11.73 15.28 3.58
CA GLU A 55 -13.08 15.06 3.07
C GLU A 55 -14.07 14.96 4.23
N ILE A 56 -13.72 14.23 5.29
CA ILE A 56 -14.50 14.15 6.54
C ILE A 56 -14.66 15.54 7.18
N GLU A 57 -13.55 16.29 7.33
CA GLU A 57 -13.58 17.65 7.90
C GLU A 57 -14.43 18.63 7.09
N ARG A 58 -14.56 18.41 5.78
CA ARG A 58 -15.38 19.23 4.88
C ARG A 58 -16.84 18.74 4.79
N GLY A 59 -17.19 17.64 5.45
CA GLY A 59 -18.52 17.04 5.36
C GLY A 59 -18.81 16.44 3.97
N GLU A 60 -17.77 16.09 3.21
CA GLU A 60 -17.88 15.45 1.89
C GLU A 60 -18.13 13.92 2.00
N THR A 61 -18.37 13.42 3.21
CA THR A 61 -18.66 12.01 3.51
C THR A 61 -20.09 11.84 3.97
N VAL A 62 -20.76 10.78 3.51
CA VAL A 62 -22.10 10.37 3.97
C VAL A 62 -21.99 9.28 5.03
N ASP A 63 -22.88 9.31 6.03
CA ASP A 63 -22.93 8.23 7.01
C ASP A 63 -23.44 6.95 6.34
N HIS A 64 -22.91 5.80 6.76
CA HIS A 64 -23.27 4.52 6.16
C HIS A 64 -24.77 4.20 6.30
N SER A 65 -25.41 4.67 7.37
CA SER A 65 -26.85 4.52 7.62
C SER A 65 -27.73 5.42 6.74
N GLU A 66 -27.15 6.46 6.14
CA GLU A 66 -27.84 7.40 5.25
C GLU A 66 -27.80 6.95 3.78
N ILE A 67 -27.07 5.89 3.46
CA ILE A 67 -27.00 5.33 2.10
C ILE A 67 -28.19 4.39 1.89
N ASP A 68 -29.02 4.69 0.89
CA ASP A 68 -30.06 3.79 0.41
C ASP A 68 -29.43 2.68 -0.45
N TRP A 69 -29.52 1.43 0.03
CA TRP A 69 -28.89 0.26 -0.59
C TRP A 69 -29.88 -0.60 -1.37
N ASP A 70 -31.17 -0.28 -1.34
CA ASP A 70 -32.25 -1.02 -2.02
C ASP A 70 -32.36 -0.69 -3.53
#